data_AF-A0A1H6H809-F1
#
_entry.id   AF-A0A1H6H809-F1
#
_cell.length_a   1.000
_cell.length_b   1.000
_cell.length_c   1.000
_cell.angle_alpha   90.00
_cell.angle_beta   90.00
_cell.angle_gamma   90.00
#
_symmetry.space_group_name_H-M   'P 1'
#
loop_
_entity.id
_entity.type
_entity.pdbx_description
1 polymer ?
#
loop_
_entity_poly.entity_id
_entity_poly.type
_entity_poly.pdbx_seq_one_letter_code
_entity_poly.pdbx_strand_id
1 'polypeptide(L)'
;MAPHIDKRQEIDRNLLSLLQTIDQENGALLLTDEELLELETTDHFNNARELGLIRVDAGSEWSCGAVVFLTPEAHSTLGKPHPAQGWTDVVRALLGRRGGKLRQR
;
A
#
# COMPACT_ATOMS: atom_id res chain seq x y z
N MET A 1 -16.42 -37.40 5.45
CA MET A 1 -15.89 -36.57 4.34
C MET A 1 -15.84 -35.15 4.84
N ALA A 2 -14.66 -34.64 5.18
CA ALA A 2 -14.50 -33.23 5.54
C ALA A 2 -14.44 -32.40 4.25
N PRO A 3 -15.08 -31.22 4.17
CA PRO A 3 -14.96 -30.38 2.98
C PRO A 3 -13.53 -29.85 2.89
N HIS A 4 -12.89 -30.10 1.75
CA HIS A 4 -11.69 -29.38 1.31
C HIS A 4 -12.12 -27.93 1.04
N ILE A 5 -11.94 -27.05 2.02
CA ILE A 5 -12.02 -25.61 1.80
C ILE A 5 -10.70 -25.19 1.15
N ASP A 6 -10.81 -24.71 -0.07
CA ASP A 6 -9.70 -24.22 -0.89
C ASP A 6 -8.97 -23.09 -0.14
N LYS A 7 -7.68 -23.31 0.17
CA LYS A 7 -6.88 -22.43 1.06
C LYS A 7 -6.42 -21.12 0.39
N ARG A 8 -6.88 -20.82 -0.82
CA ARG A 8 -6.82 -19.46 -1.36
C ARG A 8 -7.90 -18.66 -0.65
N GLN A 9 -7.60 -18.32 0.60
CA GLN A 9 -8.33 -17.38 1.43
C GLN A 9 -8.82 -16.24 0.54
N GLU A 10 -10.13 -16.21 0.36
CA GLU A 10 -10.85 -14.97 0.06
C GLU A 10 -10.21 -13.93 0.96
N ILE A 11 -9.55 -12.93 0.38
CA ILE A 11 -8.86 -11.90 1.16
C ILE A 11 -9.86 -11.43 2.20
N ASP A 12 -9.50 -11.60 3.48
CA ASP A 12 -10.41 -11.34 4.59
C ASP A 12 -11.05 -9.97 4.37
N ARG A 13 -12.39 -9.89 4.46
CA ARG A 13 -13.12 -8.63 4.24
C ARG A 13 -12.59 -7.53 5.15
N ASN A 14 -12.13 -7.89 6.35
CA ASN A 14 -11.51 -6.95 7.28
C ASN A 14 -10.15 -6.45 6.78
N LEU A 15 -9.35 -7.32 6.16
CA LEU A 15 -8.09 -6.93 5.51
C LEU A 15 -8.36 -5.99 4.35
N LEU A 16 -9.32 -6.33 3.46
CA LEU A 16 -9.69 -5.44 2.35
C LEU A 16 -10.20 -4.09 2.86
N SER A 17 -11.00 -4.09 3.93
CA SER A 17 -11.48 -2.85 4.53
C SER A 17 -10.34 -2.00 5.08
N LEU A 18 -9.38 -2.60 5.78
CA LEU A 18 -8.18 -1.90 6.27
C LEU A 18 -7.40 -1.26 5.11
N LEU A 19 -7.13 -2.01 4.04
CA LEU A 19 -6.43 -1.49 2.87
C LEU A 19 -7.20 -0.34 2.21
N GLN A 20 -8.52 -0.43 2.13
CA GLN A 20 -9.37 0.65 1.60
C GLN A 20 -9.35 1.90 2.48
N THR A 21 -9.33 1.75 3.81
CA THR A 21 -9.21 2.88 4.73
C THR A 21 -7.89 3.61 4.54
N ILE A 22 -6.77 2.88 4.46
CA ILE A 22 -5.45 3.50 4.23
C ILE A 22 -5.42 4.17 2.85
N ASP A 23 -6.01 3.56 1.82
CA ASP A 23 -6.10 4.13 0.48
C ASP A 23 -6.91 5.44 0.44
N GLN A 24 -8.01 5.52 1.21
CA GLN A 24 -8.82 6.74 1.35
C GLN A 24 -8.02 7.89 2.00
N GLU A 25 -7.07 7.56 2.88
CA GLU A 25 -6.11 8.50 3.47
C GLU A 25 -4.89 8.76 2.56
N ASN A 26 -5.08 8.70 1.24
CA ASN A 26 -4.02 8.86 0.23
C ASN A 26 -2.89 7.82 0.32
N GLY A 27 -3.19 6.63 0.81
CA GLY A 27 -2.25 5.51 0.89
C GLY A 27 -1.31 5.57 2.10
N ALA A 28 -1.53 6.49 3.04
CA ALA A 28 -0.75 6.60 4.27
C ALA A 28 -1.67 6.93 5.46
N LEU A 29 -1.67 6.06 6.47
CA LEU A 29 -2.44 6.26 7.70
C LEU A 29 -1.50 6.67 8.84
N LEU A 30 -1.75 7.83 9.43
CA LEU A 30 -1.04 8.32 10.62
C LEU A 30 -1.71 7.76 11.86
N LEU A 31 -0.92 7.19 12.76
CA LEU A 31 -1.38 6.56 13.99
C LEU A 31 -0.58 7.08 15.18
N THR A 32 -1.22 7.18 16.32
CA THR A 32 -0.57 7.26 17.63
C THR A 32 -0.01 5.90 18.06
N ASP A 33 0.83 5.87 19.09
CA ASP A 33 1.38 4.61 19.63
C ASP A 33 0.28 3.68 20.16
N GLU A 34 -0.78 4.25 20.74
CA GLU A 34 -1.95 3.51 21.24
C GLU A 34 -2.73 2.89 20.09
N GLU A 35 -3.04 3.65 19.04
CA GLU A 35 -3.76 3.15 17.86
C GLU A 35 -2.95 2.09 17.10
N LEU A 36 -1.62 2.26 17.00
CA LEU A 36 -0.76 1.24 16.41
C LEU A 36 -0.81 -0.05 17.23
N LEU A 37 -0.70 0.04 18.55
CA LEU A 37 -0.74 -1.12 19.44
C LEU A 37 -2.06 -1.87 19.31
N GLU A 38 -3.19 -1.14 19.28
CA GLU A 38 -4.51 -1.73 19.04
C GLU A 38 -4.57 -2.48 17.70
N LEU A 39 -4.07 -1.88 16.61
CA LEU A 39 -4.05 -2.51 15.30
C LEU A 39 -3.15 -3.75 15.26
N GLU A 40 -1.99 -3.72 15.91
CA GLU A 40 -1.08 -4.87 16.01
C GLU A 40 -1.69 -6.07 16.76
N THR A 41 -2.73 -5.85 17.58
CA THR A 41 -3.48 -6.96 18.18
C THR A 41 -4.43 -7.67 17.22
N THR A 42 -4.66 -7.12 16.03
CA THR A 42 -5.63 -7.65 15.07
C THR A 42 -4.98 -8.58 14.04
N ASP A 43 -5.62 -9.72 13.78
CA ASP A 43 -5.10 -10.72 12.83
C ASP A 43 -4.97 -10.18 11.40
N HIS A 44 -5.92 -9.34 10.96
CA HIS A 44 -5.93 -8.83 9.59
C HIS A 44 -4.82 -7.79 9.33
N PHE A 45 -4.43 -7.01 10.34
CA PHE A 45 -3.29 -6.09 10.24
C PHE A 45 -1.97 -6.87 10.15
N ASN A 46 -1.78 -7.87 11.00
CA ASN A 46 -0.62 -8.74 10.95
C ASN A 46 -0.53 -9.51 9.63
N ASN A 47 -1.66 -10.05 9.15
CA ASN A 47 -1.74 -10.68 7.83
C ASN A 47 -1.38 -9.71 6.70
N ALA A 48 -1.86 -8.46 6.73
CA ALA A 48 -1.51 -7.46 5.72
C ALA A 48 0.00 -7.17 5.71
N ARG A 49 0.63 -7.14 6.89
CA ARG A 49 2.08 -6.95 7.03
C ARG A 49 2.87 -8.16 6.54
N GLU A 50 2.47 -9.37 6.90
CA GLU A 50 3.11 -10.62 6.47
C GLU A 50 3.00 -10.85 4.95
N LEU A 51 1.87 -10.47 4.35
CA LEU A 51 1.67 -10.51 2.91
C LEU A 51 2.38 -9.37 2.16
N GLY A 52 3.04 -8.45 2.87
CA GLY A 52 3.75 -7.32 2.27
C GLY A 52 2.83 -6.27 1.62
N LEU A 53 1.57 -6.21 2.04
CA LEU A 53 0.58 -5.26 1.53
C LEU A 53 0.71 -3.89 2.22
N ILE A 54 1.23 -3.88 3.44
CA ILE A 54 1.48 -2.64 4.19
C ILE A 54 2.93 -2.58 4.68
N ARG A 55 3.44 -1.36 4.82
CA ARG A 55 4.69 -1.06 5.49
C ARG A 55 4.43 -0.11 6.65
N VAL A 56 4.95 -0.44 7.82
CA VAL A 56 4.86 0.41 9.02
C VAL A 56 6.20 1.13 9.21
N ASP A 57 6.15 2.45 9.38
CA ASP A 57 7.27 3.27 9.83
C ASP A 57 6.93 3.80 11.22
N ALA A 58 7.47 3.13 12.24
CA ALA A 58 7.20 3.46 13.63
C ALA A 58 8.14 4.55 14.13
N GLY A 59 7.63 5.36 15.05
CA GLY A 59 8.38 6.33 15.80
C GLY A 59 9.57 5.71 16.54
N SER A 60 10.52 6.57 16.90
CA SER A 60 11.76 6.18 17.56
C SER A 60 11.91 6.93 18.88
N GLU A 61 13.11 6.95 19.45
CA GLU A 61 13.42 7.76 20.64
C GLU A 61 13.02 9.25 20.49
N TRP A 62 12.99 9.77 19.26
CA TRP A 62 12.75 11.19 18.98
C TRP A 62 11.37 11.49 18.38
N SER A 63 10.52 10.49 18.17
CA SER A 63 9.21 10.65 17.55
C SER A 63 8.21 9.62 18.07
N CYS A 64 6.97 10.04 18.31
CA CYS A 64 5.88 9.18 18.72
C CYS A 64 4.96 8.82 17.54
N GLY A 65 4.24 7.73 17.67
CA GLY A 65 3.27 7.26 16.68
C GLY A 65 3.91 6.46 15.55
N ALA A 66 3.13 6.19 14.51
CA ALA A 66 3.59 5.49 13.32
C ALA A 66 2.86 5.95 12.07
N VAL A 67 3.46 5.67 10.92
CA VAL A 67 2.81 5.83 9.62
C VAL A 67 2.72 4.47 8.95
N VAL A 68 1.53 4.10 8.52
CA VAL A 68 1.27 2.85 7.79
C VAL A 68 1.03 3.19 6.32
N PHE A 69 1.87 2.68 5.44
CA PHE A 69 1.82 2.92 4.01
C PHE A 69 1.31 1.70 3.25
N LEU A 70 0.54 1.94 2.19
CA LEU A 70 0.26 0.91 1.19
C LEU A 70 1.49 0.64 0.32
N THR A 71 1.73 -0.64 0.03
CA THR A 71 2.76 -1.04 -0.92
C THR A 71 2.22 -1.11 -2.35
N PRO A 72 3.07 -1.16 -3.39
CA PRO A 72 2.64 -1.44 -4.76
C PRO A 72 1.80 -2.73 -4.88
N GLU A 73 2.11 -3.74 -4.07
CA GLU A 73 1.40 -5.01 -3.99
C GLU A 73 -0.04 -4.82 -3.44
N ALA A 74 -0.23 -3.94 -2.44
CA ALA A 74 -1.58 -3.58 -1.98
C ALA A 74 -2.39 -2.86 -3.05
N HIS A 75 -1.81 -1.92 -3.79
CA HIS A 75 -2.52 -1.27 -4.90
C HIS A 75 -2.97 -2.27 -5.97
N SER A 76 -2.10 -3.23 -6.30
CA SER A 76 -2.44 -4.32 -7.23
C SER A 76 -3.59 -5.18 -6.69
N THR A 77 -3.58 -5.46 -5.38
CA THR A 77 -4.63 -6.21 -4.67
C THR A 77 -5.97 -5.46 -4.66
N LEU A 78 -5.93 -4.14 -4.52
CA LEU A 78 -7.11 -3.26 -4.60
C LEU A 78 -7.58 -3.01 -6.05
N GLY A 79 -6.87 -3.51 -7.06
CA GLY A 79 -7.15 -3.24 -8.47
C GLY A 79 -6.93 -1.76 -8.85
N LYS A 80 -6.10 -1.03 -8.09
CA LYS A 80 -5.81 0.39 -8.31
C LYS A 80 -4.43 0.57 -8.95
N PRO A 81 -4.27 1.55 -9.85
CA PRO A 81 -2.96 1.88 -10.39
C PRO A 81 -2.08 2.42 -9.26
N HIS A 82 -0.81 2.01 -9.25
CA HIS A 82 0.14 2.54 -8.28
C HIS A 82 0.37 4.04 -8.55
N PRO A 83 0.36 4.92 -7.53
CA PRO A 83 0.48 6.38 -7.73
C PRO A 83 1.71 6.81 -8.55
N ALA A 84 2.84 6.09 -8.48
CA ALA A 84 4.01 6.41 -9.29
C ALA A 84 3.83 6.14 -10.80
N GLN A 85 2.87 5.31 -11.21
CA GLN A 85 2.55 5.08 -12.62
C GLN A 85 2.01 6.36 -13.27
N GLY A 86 1.12 7.10 -12.58
CA GLY A 86 0.63 8.39 -13.06
C GLY A 86 1.74 9.43 -13.21
N TRP A 87 2.71 9.45 -12.28
CA TRP A 87 3.87 10.34 -12.40
C TRP A 87 4.80 9.95 -13.56
N THR A 88 4.93 8.65 -13.83
CA THR A 88 5.74 8.16 -14.96
C THR A 88 5.16 8.63 -16.30
N ASP A 89 3.84 8.63 -16.44
CA ASP A 89 3.16 9.14 -17.64
C ASP A 89 3.27 10.67 -17.76
N VAL A 90 3.17 11.40 -16.64
CA VAL A 90 3.41 12.85 -16.60
C VAL A 90 4.86 13.17 -16.98
N VAL A 91 5.83 12.49 -16.39
CA VAL A 91 7.26 12.64 -16.71
C VAL A 91 7.53 12.28 -18.16
N ARG A 92 6.93 11.21 -18.69
CA ARG A 92 7.02 10.82 -20.11
C ARG A 92 6.41 11.88 -21.03
N ALA A 93 5.26 12.46 -20.67
CA ALA A 93 4.63 13.53 -21.43
C ALA A 93 5.47 14.83 -21.42
N LEU A 94 6.10 15.14 -20.29
CA LEU A 94 6.97 16.32 -20.14
C LEU A 94 8.33 16.13 -20.85
N LEU A 95 8.93 14.95 -20.78
CA LEU A 95 10.20 14.62 -21.44
C LEU A 95 10.02 14.34 -22.95
N GLY A 96 8.90 13.74 -23.35
CA GLY A 96 8.56 13.47 -24.75
C GLY A 96 8.34 14.72 -25.59
N ARG A 97 8.02 15.87 -24.97
CA ARG A 97 7.93 17.18 -25.66
C ARG A 97 9.29 17.84 -25.91
N ARG A 98 10.40 17.35 -25.33
CA ARG A 98 11.77 17.87 -25.59
C ARG A 98 12.58 17.06 -26.60
N GLY A 99 12.00 15.99 -27.16
CA GLY A 99 12.60 15.19 -28.23
C GLY A 99 12.59 15.86 -29.61
N GLY A 100 13.06 17.10 -29.70
CA GLY A 100 13.42 17.71 -30.98
C GLY A 100 14.59 16.95 -31.58
N LYS A 101 14.33 16.19 -32.65
CA LYS A 101 15.28 15.60 -33.62
C LYS A 101 16.77 15.84 -33.29
N LEU A 102 17.40 14.93 -32.57
CA LEU A 102 18.83 14.71 -32.74
C LEU A 102 19.03 13.93 -34.04
N ARG A 103 19.19 14.69 -35.13
CA ARG A 103 19.77 14.18 -36.38
C ARG A 103 21.19 13.73 -36.06
N GLN A 104 21.42 12.42 -36.03
CA GLN A 104 22.75 11.88 -36.22
C GLN A 104 23.13 12.11 -37.68
N ARG A 105 24.23 12.86 -37.87
CA ARG A 105 24.98 12.96 -39.11
C ARG A 105 26.05 11.88 -39.11
#